data_AF-A0A8J7DNY4-F1
#
_entry.id   AF-A0A8J7DNY4-F1
#
_cell.length_a   1.000
_cell.length_b   1.000
_cell.length_c   1.000
_cell.angle_alpha   90.00
_cell.angle_beta   90.00
_cell.angle_gamma   90.00
#
_symmetry.space_group_name_H-M   'P 1'
#
loop_
_entity.id
_entity.type
_entity.pdbx_description
1 polymer ?
#
loop_
_entity_poly.entity_id
_entity_poly.type
_entity_poly.pdbx_seq_one_letter_code
_entity_poly.pdbx_strand_id
1 'polypeptide(L)'
;MLNISTQDLRHAAIQFLQQSPPQRLQILKELGIARYEFLTKIRLNEANIICIIRFLQYPSKLKFPNLMGADLSGLILDGVNFIKGNLSGANLQGSSLVNADLLFVNFTRANLRNADLRCATVNETIWLDTLVDECKFGTGIGLTKLQRQDLQRRGARFNHSDDLD
;
A
#
# COMPACT_ATOMS: atom_id res chain seq x y z
N MET A 1 -6.80 5.23 29.08
CA MET A 1 -5.97 5.08 27.87
C MET A 1 -4.54 5.38 28.28
N LEU A 2 -3.69 4.35 28.37
CA LEU A 2 -2.27 4.55 28.68
C LEU A 2 -1.65 5.36 27.54
N ASN A 3 -1.18 6.56 27.86
CA ASN A 3 -0.47 7.42 26.92
C ASN A 3 0.95 6.86 26.80
N ILE A 4 1.11 5.79 26.01
CA ILE A 4 2.40 5.18 25.71
C ILE A 4 3.27 6.27 25.07
N SER A 5 4.48 6.48 25.59
CA SER A 5 5.33 7.54 25.07
C SER A 5 5.70 7.27 23.61
N THR A 6 5.96 8.32 22.83
CA THR A 6 6.40 8.18 21.44
C THR A 6 7.66 7.32 21.32
N GLN A 7 8.53 7.38 22.33
CA GLN A 7 9.73 6.57 22.41
C GLN A 7 9.40 5.09 22.61
N ASP A 8 8.45 4.75 23.48
CA ASP A 8 7.99 3.37 23.68
C ASP A 8 7.34 2.78 22.42
N LEU A 9 6.52 3.57 21.71
CA LEU A 9 5.91 3.15 20.44
C LEU A 9 6.97 2.87 19.37
N ARG A 10 8.02 3.70 19.31
CA ARG A 10 9.13 3.48 18.39
C ARG A 10 9.88 2.19 18.71
N HIS A 11 10.17 1.93 19.98
CA HIS A 11 10.80 0.67 20.38
C HIS A 11 9.91 -0.53 20.04
N ALA A 12 8.60 -0.47 20.33
CA ALA A 12 7.65 -1.52 19.99
C ALA A 12 7.57 -1.78 18.48
N ALA A 13 7.59 -0.72 17.66
CA ALA A 13 7.61 -0.83 16.21
C ALA A 13 8.88 -1.52 15.68
N ILE A 14 10.04 -1.17 16.23
CA ILE A 14 11.31 -1.84 15.90
C ILE A 14 11.25 -3.32 16.29
N GLN A 15 10.80 -3.62 17.51
CA GLN A 15 10.68 -5.00 17.99
C GLN A 15 9.75 -5.83 17.10
N PHE A 16 8.60 -5.27 16.71
CA PHE A 16 7.68 -5.90 15.76
C PHE A 16 8.37 -6.19 14.41
N LEU A 17 9.07 -5.22 13.84
CA LEU A 17 9.75 -5.37 12.55
C LEU A 17 10.99 -6.28 12.61
N GLN A 18 11.56 -6.54 13.78
CA GLN A 18 12.62 -7.54 13.95
C GLN A 18 12.08 -8.98 13.99
N GLN A 19 10.80 -9.17 14.28
CA GLN A 19 10.19 -10.51 14.33
C GLN A 19 10.04 -11.14 12.94
N SER A 20 10.01 -12.48 12.92
CA SER A 20 9.64 -13.27 11.74
C SER A 20 8.17 -13.05 11.33
N PRO A 21 7.78 -13.30 10.06
CA PRO A 21 6.39 -13.11 9.62
C PRO A 21 5.33 -13.83 10.48
N PRO A 22 5.52 -15.10 10.92
CA PRO A 22 4.55 -15.77 11.80
C PRO A 22 4.39 -15.11 13.17
N GLN A 23 5.50 -14.65 13.76
CA GLN A 23 5.49 -13.92 15.03
C GLN A 23 4.79 -12.56 14.89
N ARG A 24 5.06 -11.83 13.80
CA ARG A 24 4.35 -10.59 13.48
C ARG A 24 2.85 -10.83 13.35
N LEU A 25 2.44 -11.90 12.67
CA LEU A 25 1.02 -12.24 12.52
C LEU A 25 0.37 -12.50 13.88
N GLN A 26 1.06 -13.19 14.78
CA GLN A 26 0.58 -13.45 16.14
C GLN A 26 0.36 -12.14 16.91
N ILE A 27 1.32 -11.21 16.85
CA ILE A 27 1.18 -9.88 17.46
C ILE A 27 -0.02 -9.12 16.85
N LEU A 28 -0.20 -9.15 15.54
CA LEU A 28 -1.35 -8.49 14.88
C LEU A 28 -2.69 -9.09 15.32
N LYS A 29 -2.76 -10.41 15.58
CA LYS A 29 -3.94 -11.08 16.12
C LYS A 29 -4.24 -10.61 17.55
N GLU A 30 -3.24 -10.56 18.41
CA GLU A 30 -3.36 -10.07 19.80
C GLU A 30 -3.84 -8.61 19.85
N LEU A 31 -3.41 -7.79 18.89
CA LEU A 31 -3.84 -6.39 18.76
C LEU A 31 -5.21 -6.22 18.06
N GLY A 32 -5.84 -7.29 17.58
CA GLY A 32 -7.13 -7.22 16.86
C GLY A 32 -7.05 -6.57 15.47
N ILE A 33 -5.87 -6.57 14.85
CA ILE A 33 -5.59 -5.90 13.57
C ILE A 33 -5.01 -6.86 12.52
N ALA A 34 -5.21 -8.17 12.69
CA ALA A 34 -4.73 -9.23 11.78
C ALA A 34 -5.15 -9.06 10.31
N ARG A 35 -6.23 -8.32 10.03
CA ARG A 35 -6.63 -7.94 8.66
C ARG A 35 -5.55 -7.20 7.88
N TYR A 36 -4.58 -6.59 8.57
CA TYR A 36 -3.41 -5.95 7.97
C TYR A 36 -2.21 -6.91 7.88
N GLU A 37 -2.45 -8.13 7.41
CA GLU A 37 -1.44 -9.19 7.32
C GLU A 37 -0.22 -8.79 6.48
N PHE A 38 -0.38 -7.89 5.51
CA PHE A 38 0.74 -7.38 4.72
C PHE A 38 1.86 -6.74 5.56
N LEU A 39 1.58 -6.26 6.78
CA LEU A 39 2.59 -5.75 7.72
C LEU A 39 3.58 -6.83 8.16
N THR A 40 3.24 -8.11 8.00
CA THR A 40 4.17 -9.23 8.22
C THR A 40 5.31 -9.26 7.19
N LYS A 41 5.11 -8.65 6.02
CA LYS A 41 6.03 -8.68 4.87
C LYS A 41 6.93 -7.45 4.76
N ILE A 42 6.58 -6.33 5.40
CA ILE A 42 7.32 -5.07 5.23
C ILE A 42 8.71 -5.12 5.88
N ARG A 43 9.70 -4.45 5.27
CA ARG A 43 11.09 -4.46 5.73
C ARG A 43 11.29 -3.54 6.94
N LEU A 44 12.31 -3.82 7.76
CA LEU A 44 12.76 -2.91 8.80
C LEU A 44 13.56 -1.75 8.15
N ASN A 45 13.02 -0.55 8.21
CA ASN A 45 13.67 0.71 7.87
C ASN A 45 12.93 1.88 8.54
N GLU A 46 13.47 3.10 8.48
CA GLU A 46 12.87 4.27 9.15
C GLU A 46 11.43 4.56 8.68
N ALA A 47 11.18 4.50 7.37
CA ALA A 47 9.85 4.71 6.80
C ALA A 47 8.81 3.73 7.40
N ASN A 48 9.17 2.46 7.49
CA ASN A 48 8.29 1.42 8.01
C ASN A 48 8.19 1.43 9.53
N ILE A 49 9.20 1.88 10.27
CA ILE A 49 9.08 2.13 11.71
C ILE A 49 8.00 3.18 11.96
N ILE A 50 8.06 4.31 11.25
CA ILE A 50 7.05 5.38 11.35
C ILE A 50 5.67 4.84 10.95
N CYS A 51 5.60 4.04 9.89
CA CYS A 51 4.36 3.37 9.49
C CYS A 51 3.78 2.52 10.63
N ILE A 52 4.56 1.61 11.20
CA ILE A 52 4.09 0.71 12.27
C ILE A 52 3.67 1.48 13.52
N ILE A 53 4.36 2.57 13.89
CA ILE A 53 3.93 3.43 15.00
C ILE A 53 2.47 3.88 14.84
N ARG A 54 2.04 4.23 13.61
CA ARG A 54 0.63 4.63 13.36
C ARG A 54 -0.37 3.51 13.62
N PHE A 55 0.01 2.25 13.34
CA PHE A 55 -0.84 1.10 13.62
C PHE A 55 -0.87 0.76 15.12
N LEU A 56 0.27 0.89 15.81
CA LEU A 56 0.40 0.56 17.24
C LEU A 56 -0.16 1.64 18.16
N GLN A 57 -0.21 2.91 17.73
CA GLN A 57 -0.65 4.02 18.56
C GLN A 57 -2.13 3.88 18.98
N TYR A 58 -3.01 3.50 18.05
CA TYR A 58 -4.45 3.33 18.30
C TYR A 58 -5.05 2.15 17.51
N PRO A 59 -4.64 0.89 17.77
CA PRO A 59 -5.01 -0.26 16.95
C PRO A 59 -6.53 -0.47 16.85
N SER A 60 -7.26 -0.23 17.93
CA SER A 60 -8.73 -0.34 17.98
C SER A 60 -9.48 0.75 17.21
N LYS A 61 -8.82 1.85 16.85
CA LYS A 61 -9.43 2.97 16.10
C LYS A 61 -9.15 2.92 14.60
N LEU A 62 -8.37 1.95 14.12
CA LEU A 62 -8.00 1.82 12.72
C LEU A 62 -9.21 1.43 11.86
N LYS A 63 -9.68 2.35 11.01
CA LYS A 63 -10.73 2.06 10.02
C LYS A 63 -10.16 1.68 8.66
N PHE A 64 -9.11 2.40 8.22
CA PHE A 64 -8.44 2.22 6.93
C PHE A 64 -6.92 2.25 7.12
N PRO A 65 -6.13 1.62 6.24
CA PRO A 65 -4.68 1.59 6.38
C PRO A 65 -4.07 2.98 6.09
N ASN A 66 -3.24 3.46 7.02
CA ASN A 66 -2.43 4.68 6.81
C ASN A 66 -0.97 4.29 6.57
N LEU A 67 -0.60 4.21 5.30
CA LEU A 67 0.71 3.80 4.79
C LEU A 67 1.51 5.00 4.24
N MET A 68 1.18 6.21 4.69
CA MET A 68 1.83 7.43 4.23
C MET A 68 3.35 7.35 4.40
N GLY A 69 4.07 7.48 3.28
CA GLY A 69 5.53 7.40 3.23
C GLY A 69 6.13 6.03 3.52
N ALA A 70 5.33 4.96 3.59
CA ALA A 70 5.84 3.61 3.86
C ALA A 70 6.69 3.09 2.69
N ASP A 71 7.68 2.25 3.00
CA ASP A 71 8.47 1.53 1.99
C ASP A 71 7.94 0.11 1.80
N LEU A 72 7.22 -0.07 0.70
CA LEU A 72 6.58 -1.30 0.25
C LEU A 72 7.26 -1.84 -1.03
N SER A 73 8.46 -1.34 -1.36
CA SER A 73 9.14 -1.66 -2.61
C SER A 73 9.46 -3.15 -2.77
N GLY A 74 9.17 -3.69 -3.95
CA GLY A 74 9.44 -5.09 -4.31
C GLY A 74 8.67 -6.13 -3.49
N LEU A 75 7.61 -5.75 -2.76
CA LEU A 75 6.78 -6.69 -2.04
C LEU A 75 5.75 -7.38 -2.94
N ILE A 76 5.39 -8.62 -2.59
CA ILE A 76 4.23 -9.32 -3.16
C ILE A 76 3.02 -9.04 -2.27
N LEU A 77 2.17 -8.13 -2.74
CA LEU A 77 0.95 -7.62 -2.11
C LEU A 77 -0.30 -8.00 -2.91
N ASP A 78 -0.23 -9.12 -3.65
CA ASP A 78 -1.35 -9.62 -4.44
C ASP A 78 -2.58 -9.87 -3.56
N GLY A 79 -3.76 -9.46 -4.05
CA GLY A 79 -5.03 -9.59 -3.36
C GLY A 79 -5.18 -8.73 -2.10
N VAL A 80 -4.26 -7.80 -1.82
CA VAL A 80 -4.34 -6.97 -0.61
C VAL A 80 -5.57 -6.05 -0.66
N ASN A 81 -6.20 -5.85 0.49
CA ASN A 81 -7.27 -4.86 0.65
C ASN A 81 -6.69 -3.56 1.23
N PHE A 82 -6.61 -2.53 0.39
CA PHE A 82 -6.25 -1.17 0.79
C PHE A 82 -7.40 -0.17 0.59
N ILE A 83 -8.66 -0.61 0.58
CA ILE A 83 -9.81 0.28 0.40
C ILE A 83 -9.72 1.51 1.31
N LYS A 84 -9.86 2.71 0.72
CA LYS A 84 -9.74 4.03 1.39
C LYS A 84 -8.40 4.27 2.08
N GLY A 85 -7.38 3.50 1.72
CA GLY A 85 -6.04 3.59 2.27
C GLY A 85 -5.34 4.87 1.84
N ASN A 86 -4.51 5.41 2.73
CA ASN A 86 -3.61 6.50 2.40
C ASN A 86 -2.21 5.97 2.12
N LEU A 87 -1.81 5.97 0.85
CA LEU A 87 -0.47 5.59 0.38
C LEU A 87 0.31 6.81 -0.13
N SER A 88 -0.05 8.03 0.30
CA SER A 88 0.64 9.23 -0.16
C SER A 88 2.13 9.20 0.19
N GLY A 89 2.98 9.50 -0.78
CA GLY A 89 4.44 9.43 -0.65
C GLY A 89 5.01 8.02 -0.44
N ALA A 90 4.21 6.95 -0.47
CA ALA A 90 4.70 5.59 -0.27
C ALA A 90 5.56 5.12 -1.45
N ASN A 91 6.55 4.28 -1.17
CA ASN A 91 7.37 3.63 -2.19
C ASN A 91 6.82 2.23 -2.48
N LEU A 92 6.24 2.03 -3.65
CA LEU A 92 5.75 0.75 -4.17
C LEU A 92 6.54 0.31 -5.40
N GLN A 93 7.76 0.84 -5.60
CA GLN A 93 8.57 0.52 -6.76
C GLN A 93 8.77 -1.00 -6.88
N GLY A 94 8.43 -1.55 -8.05
CA GLY A 94 8.56 -2.98 -8.33
C GLY A 94 7.68 -3.92 -7.50
N SER A 95 6.71 -3.41 -6.72
CA SER A 95 5.80 -4.27 -5.96
C SER A 95 4.74 -4.92 -6.87
N SER A 96 4.29 -6.11 -6.51
CA SER A 96 3.12 -6.75 -7.11
C SER A 96 1.88 -6.45 -6.27
N LEU A 97 0.83 -5.96 -6.91
CA LEU A 97 -0.50 -5.64 -6.37
C LEU A 97 -1.58 -6.29 -7.24
N VAL A 98 -1.28 -7.46 -7.80
CA VAL A 98 -2.19 -8.13 -8.73
C VAL A 98 -3.46 -8.51 -7.97
N ASN A 99 -4.63 -8.24 -8.56
CA ASN A 99 -5.94 -8.44 -7.91
C ASN A 99 -6.17 -7.66 -6.60
N ALA A 100 -5.38 -6.61 -6.31
CA ALA A 100 -5.59 -5.81 -5.10
C ALA A 100 -6.87 -4.98 -5.17
N ASP A 101 -7.49 -4.74 -4.01
CA ASP A 101 -8.60 -3.79 -3.88
C ASP A 101 -8.06 -2.43 -3.42
N LEU A 102 -8.06 -1.47 -4.36
CA LEU A 102 -7.48 -0.13 -4.20
C LEU A 102 -8.55 0.96 -4.32
N LEU A 103 -9.83 0.62 -4.13
CA LEU A 103 -10.95 1.57 -4.17
C LEU A 103 -10.71 2.76 -3.21
N PHE A 104 -10.83 4.00 -3.70
CA PHE A 104 -10.58 5.24 -2.94
C PHE A 104 -9.14 5.41 -2.38
N VAL A 105 -8.15 4.69 -2.91
CA VAL A 105 -6.76 4.85 -2.42
C VAL A 105 -6.16 6.18 -2.87
N ASN A 106 -5.48 6.84 -1.94
CA ASN A 106 -4.68 8.02 -2.24
C ASN A 106 -3.22 7.63 -2.56
N PHE A 107 -2.81 7.76 -3.83
CA PHE A 107 -1.44 7.55 -4.30
C PHE A 107 -0.67 8.87 -4.53
N THR A 108 -1.12 9.98 -3.96
CA THR A 108 -0.48 11.30 -4.15
C THR A 108 1.01 11.22 -3.84
N ARG A 109 1.87 11.57 -4.80
CA ARG A 109 3.35 11.51 -4.68
C ARG A 109 3.93 10.11 -4.39
N ALA A 110 3.15 9.04 -4.54
CA ALA A 110 3.67 7.68 -4.40
C ALA A 110 4.56 7.30 -5.59
N ASN A 111 5.49 6.39 -5.35
CA ASN A 111 6.31 5.79 -6.40
C ASN A 111 5.79 4.39 -6.75
N LEU A 112 5.14 4.24 -7.90
CA LEU A 112 4.68 2.95 -8.43
C LEU A 112 5.49 2.51 -9.66
N ARG A 113 6.71 3.03 -9.84
CA ARG A 113 7.52 2.64 -11.00
C ARG A 113 7.74 1.14 -11.04
N ASN A 114 7.54 0.52 -12.20
CA ASN A 114 7.62 -0.93 -12.41
C ASN A 114 6.69 -1.77 -11.51
N ALA A 115 5.70 -1.18 -10.82
CA ALA A 115 4.73 -1.94 -10.05
C ALA A 115 3.77 -2.70 -10.98
N ASP A 116 3.18 -3.78 -10.47
CA ASP A 116 2.20 -4.59 -11.20
C ASP A 116 0.82 -4.49 -10.54
N LEU A 117 -0.07 -3.70 -11.14
CA LEU A 117 -1.46 -3.48 -10.70
C LEU A 117 -2.46 -4.21 -11.63
N ARG A 118 -2.01 -5.22 -12.39
CA ARG A 118 -2.93 -5.98 -13.26
C ARG A 118 -4.08 -6.55 -12.42
N CYS A 119 -5.30 -6.42 -12.94
CA CYS A 119 -6.53 -6.88 -12.30
C CYS A 119 -6.87 -6.20 -10.95
N ALA A 120 -6.14 -5.15 -10.53
CA ALA A 120 -6.52 -4.38 -9.36
C ALA A 120 -7.72 -3.46 -9.65
N THR A 121 -8.61 -3.26 -8.67
CA THR A 121 -9.69 -2.27 -8.75
C THR A 121 -9.19 -0.92 -8.27
N VAL A 122 -9.17 0.07 -9.16
CA VAL A 122 -8.62 1.41 -8.87
C VAL A 122 -9.68 2.52 -9.03
N ASN A 123 -10.95 2.20 -8.82
CA ASN A 123 -12.01 3.19 -8.78
C ASN A 123 -11.73 4.29 -7.74
N GLU A 124 -12.01 5.54 -8.11
CA GLU A 124 -11.92 6.71 -7.21
C GLU A 124 -10.53 6.93 -6.57
N THR A 125 -9.48 6.44 -7.22
CA THR A 125 -8.09 6.61 -6.79
C THR A 125 -7.55 7.99 -7.15
N ILE A 126 -6.64 8.51 -6.31
CA ILE A 126 -5.99 9.82 -6.51
C ILE A 126 -4.54 9.62 -6.97
N TRP A 127 -4.17 10.20 -8.11
CA TRP A 127 -2.88 9.97 -8.79
C TRP A 127 -1.99 11.23 -8.93
N LEU A 128 -2.24 12.25 -8.12
CA LEU A 128 -1.52 13.53 -8.19
C LEU A 128 -0.03 13.32 -7.90
N ASP A 129 0.85 13.77 -8.82
CA ASP A 129 2.31 13.64 -8.73
C ASP A 129 2.81 12.20 -8.53
N THR A 130 1.98 11.20 -8.80
CA THR A 130 2.36 9.79 -8.69
C THR A 130 3.33 9.42 -9.81
N LEU A 131 4.39 8.68 -9.48
CA LEU A 131 5.36 8.19 -10.45
C LEU A 131 4.91 6.82 -10.94
N VAL A 132 4.58 6.71 -12.23
CA VAL A 132 3.94 5.50 -12.81
C VAL A 132 4.68 4.96 -14.03
N ASP A 133 5.90 5.43 -14.28
CA ASP A 133 6.75 4.91 -15.36
C ASP A 133 6.84 3.38 -15.24
N GLU A 134 6.50 2.66 -16.30
CA GLU A 134 6.56 1.19 -16.37
C GLU A 134 5.56 0.45 -15.46
N CYS A 135 4.67 1.16 -14.77
CA CYS A 135 3.62 0.56 -13.95
C CYS A 135 2.60 -0.16 -14.84
N LYS A 136 2.30 -1.42 -14.54
CA LYS A 136 1.38 -2.25 -15.34
C LYS A 136 -0.03 -2.17 -14.77
N PHE A 137 -0.97 -1.62 -15.51
CA PHE A 137 -2.38 -1.52 -15.09
C PHE A 137 -3.28 -2.60 -15.70
N GLY A 138 -2.77 -3.39 -16.65
CA GLY A 138 -3.59 -4.34 -17.40
C GLY A 138 -4.72 -3.61 -18.14
N THR A 139 -5.97 -4.02 -17.90
CA THR A 139 -7.14 -3.34 -18.46
C THR A 139 -7.48 -2.03 -17.76
N GLY A 140 -6.88 -1.67 -16.61
CA GLY A 140 -7.13 -0.41 -15.89
C GLY A 140 -8.53 -0.32 -15.25
N ILE A 141 -8.96 -1.38 -14.55
CA ILE A 141 -10.30 -1.54 -13.97
C ILE A 141 -10.61 -0.38 -13.01
N GLY A 142 -11.66 0.39 -13.32
CA GLY A 142 -12.12 1.49 -12.47
C GLY A 142 -11.53 2.86 -12.76
N LEU A 143 -10.54 2.96 -13.66
CA LEU A 143 -10.05 4.26 -14.13
C LEU A 143 -11.07 4.93 -15.05
N THR A 144 -11.21 6.23 -14.92
CA THR A 144 -11.87 7.05 -15.94
C THR A 144 -11.01 7.11 -17.21
N LYS A 145 -11.64 7.46 -18.35
CA LYS A 145 -10.92 7.65 -19.62
C LYS A 145 -9.81 8.71 -19.50
N LEU A 146 -10.06 9.80 -18.78
CA LEU A 146 -9.08 10.87 -18.57
C LEU A 146 -7.90 10.39 -17.71
N GLN A 147 -8.18 9.67 -16.62
CA GLN A 147 -7.12 9.10 -15.77
C GLN A 147 -6.25 8.13 -16.57
N ARG A 148 -6.85 7.23 -17.37
CA ARG A 148 -6.08 6.31 -18.22
C ARG A 148 -5.15 7.05 -19.17
N GLN A 149 -5.67 8.05 -19.88
CA GLN A 149 -4.87 8.82 -20.84
C GLN A 149 -3.72 9.58 -20.16
N ASP A 150 -3.99 10.20 -19.01
CA ASP A 150 -2.98 10.88 -18.22
C ASP A 150 -1.88 9.92 -17.72
N LEU A 151 -2.28 8.80 -17.10
CA LEU A 151 -1.36 7.79 -16.60
C LEU A 151 -0.50 7.19 -17.73
N GLN A 152 -1.11 6.94 -18.89
CA GLN A 152 -0.39 6.44 -20.06
C GLN A 152 0.64 7.46 -20.56
N ARG A 153 0.32 8.76 -20.61
CA ARG A 153 1.29 9.82 -20.95
C ARG A 153 2.43 9.90 -19.93
N ARG A 154 2.18 9.56 -18.67
CA ARG A 154 3.18 9.46 -17.59
C ARG A 154 3.95 8.13 -17.55
N GLY A 155 3.83 7.30 -18.60
CA GLY A 155 4.63 6.07 -18.76
C GLY A 155 4.00 4.79 -18.22
N ALA A 156 2.73 4.82 -17.79
CA ALA A 156 2.02 3.61 -17.38
C ALA A 156 1.68 2.72 -18.59
N ARG A 157 1.71 1.40 -18.37
CA ARG A 157 1.43 0.37 -19.39
C ARG A 157 0.04 -0.21 -19.19
N PHE A 158 -0.73 -0.21 -20.28
CA PHE A 158 -2.05 -0.86 -20.36
C PHE A 158 -2.00 -1.96 -21.42
N ASN A 159 -2.85 -2.97 -21.28
CA ASN A 159 -3.07 -3.92 -22.37
C ASN A 159 -3.73 -3.17 -23.54
N HIS A 160 -3.33 -3.51 -24.78
CA HIS A 160 -3.97 -2.96 -25.97
C HIS A 160 -5.44 -3.38 -26.00
N SER A 161 -6.32 -2.42 -26.30
CA SER A 161 -7.76 -2.60 -26.38
C SER A 161 -8.18 -3.17 -27.74
N ASP A 162 -7.60 -4.31 -28.15
CA ASP A 162 -7.97 -5.00 -29.40
C ASP A 162 -8.63 -6.38 -29.15
N ASP A 163 -8.93 -6.76 -27.90
CA ASP A 163 -9.52 -8.06 -27.56
C ASP A 163 -10.97 -7.98 -27.04
N LEU A 164 -11.75 -7.00 -27.50
CA LEU A 164 -13.21 -6.96 -27.27
C LEU A 164 -13.91 -6.36 -28.50
N ASP A 165 -13.86 -7.09 -29.62
CA ASP A 165 -14.90 -7.04 -30.66
C ASP A 165 -16.09 -7.93 -30.25
#